data_AF-A0A0F2NT20-F1
#
_entry.id   AF-A0A0F2NT20-F1
#
_cell.length_a   1.000
_cell.length_b   1.000
_cell.length_c   1.000
_cell.angle_alpha   90.00
_cell.angle_beta   90.00
_cell.angle_gamma   90.00
#
_symmetry.space_group_name_H-M   'P 1'
#
loop_
_entity.id
_entity.type
_entity.pdbx_description
1 polymer ?
#
loop_
_entity_poly.entity_id
_entity_poly.type
_entity_poly.pdbx_seq_one_letter_code
_entity_poly.pdbx_strand_id
1 'polypeptide(L)'
;MRLFPLAWLAALLPLVTINITYLISASYGHVDWCVPYIHSCTSISATGRAPPAYFVFKGLMIPAAVILMLYWLLSVAWLKELGCRRNIWLVAVLGCGAAAGAGLIFYSLVLGWIGDIYRLQRHAGVSAFFGFSFFAQLLITWLVAQEPAAAQQLRRQLGWLRWIATLIFVLGIASVLIGYISPALYKRTDDAIAWNFTLLLCLHVLVSAEMWRHSGWSLRFGTYLSG
;
A
#
# COMPACT_ATOMS: atom_id res chain seq x y z
N MET A 1 -21.64 -1.44 -11.81
CA MET A 1 -21.28 -0.14 -11.19
C MET A 1 -19.82 0.18 -11.48
N ARG A 2 -19.43 1.45 -11.68
CA ARG A 2 -18.03 1.84 -11.89
C ARG A 2 -17.30 1.83 -10.53
N LEU A 3 -16.26 1.02 -10.39
CA LEU A 3 -15.57 0.79 -9.11
C LEU A 3 -14.23 1.52 -8.96
N PHE A 4 -13.81 2.31 -9.95
CA PHE A 4 -12.58 3.11 -9.85
C PHE A 4 -12.53 4.07 -8.63
N PRO A 5 -13.64 4.64 -8.11
CA PRO A 5 -13.56 5.47 -6.90
C PRO A 5 -13.11 4.68 -5.66
N LEU A 6 -13.45 3.38 -5.58
CA LEU A 6 -12.98 2.51 -4.50
C LEU A 6 -11.47 2.30 -4.59
N ALA A 7 -10.93 2.13 -5.79
CA ALA A 7 -9.48 2.00 -6.00
C ALA A 7 -8.72 3.30 -5.68
N TRP A 8 -9.29 4.47 -6.02
CA TRP A 8 -8.75 5.75 -5.54
C TRP A 8 -8.78 5.84 -4.02
N LEU A 9 -9.89 5.48 -3.39
CA LEU A 9 -10.01 5.48 -1.93
C LEU A 9 -8.99 4.54 -1.27
N ALA A 10 -8.74 3.36 -1.85
CA ALA A 10 -7.76 2.40 -1.38
C ALA A 10 -6.34 2.96 -1.32
N ALA A 11 -5.99 3.90 -2.20
CA ALA A 11 -4.69 4.55 -2.20
C ALA A 11 -4.66 5.87 -1.40
N LEU A 12 -5.68 6.71 -1.55
CA LEU A 12 -5.71 8.04 -0.95
C LEU A 12 -5.98 7.99 0.55
N LEU A 13 -6.86 7.10 1.02
CA LEU A 13 -7.20 7.03 2.43
C LEU A 13 -5.97 6.75 3.33
N PRO A 14 -5.13 5.73 3.09
CA PRO A 14 -3.95 5.51 3.92
C PRO A 14 -2.92 6.66 3.79
N LEU A 15 -2.74 7.21 2.59
CA LEU A 15 -1.80 8.31 2.35
C LEU A 15 -2.22 9.61 3.06
N VAL A 16 -3.51 9.95 3.00
CA VAL A 16 -4.09 11.07 3.74
C VAL A 16 -4.01 10.82 5.24
N THR A 17 -4.28 9.58 5.68
CA THR A 17 -4.22 9.21 7.10
C THR A 17 -2.84 9.49 7.69
N ILE A 18 -1.76 8.99 7.07
CA ILE A 18 -0.39 9.19 7.61
C ILE A 18 0.02 10.67 7.66
N ASN A 19 -0.43 11.48 6.69
CA ASN A 19 -0.11 12.90 6.64
C ASN A 19 -0.93 13.71 7.66
N ILE A 20 -2.23 13.40 7.81
CA ILE A 20 -3.06 14.02 8.85
C ILE A 20 -2.54 13.66 10.24
N THR A 21 -2.20 12.40 10.49
CA THR A 21 -1.70 11.97 11.80
C THR A 21 -0.35 12.60 12.11
N TYR A 22 0.51 12.78 11.09
CA TYR A 22 1.73 13.57 11.22
C TYR A 22 1.46 15.02 11.65
N LEU A 23 0.59 15.73 10.92
CA LEU A 23 0.27 17.13 11.21
C LEU A 23 -0.32 17.30 12.62
N ILE A 24 -1.22 16.41 13.02
CA ILE A 24 -1.78 16.41 14.38
C ILE A 24 -0.67 16.14 15.39
N SER A 25 0.13 15.10 15.20
CA SER A 25 1.20 14.74 16.13
C SER A 25 2.23 15.86 16.31
N ALA A 26 2.64 16.52 15.22
CA ALA A 26 3.57 17.65 15.25
C ALA A 26 2.95 18.88 15.94
N SER A 27 1.67 19.16 15.72
CA SER A 27 0.96 20.28 16.38
C SER A 27 0.84 20.12 17.90
N TYR A 28 0.83 18.88 18.39
CA TYR A 28 0.81 18.56 19.83
C TYR A 28 2.21 18.35 20.42
N GLY A 29 3.29 18.55 19.64
CA GLY A 29 4.66 18.40 20.10
C GLY A 29 5.10 16.96 20.35
N HIS A 30 4.37 15.97 19.81
CA HIS A 30 4.71 14.54 19.95
C HIS A 30 5.82 14.10 18.99
N VAL A 31 5.99 14.82 17.89
CA VAL A 31 7.04 14.63 16.88
C VAL A 31 7.50 15.98 16.33
N ASP A 32 8.67 16.03 15.72
CA ASP A 32 9.23 17.27 15.18
C ASP A 32 8.54 17.75 13.89
N TRP A 33 8.52 19.07 13.71
CA TRP A 33 8.13 19.71 12.45
C TRP A 33 9.26 19.56 11.43
N CYS A 34 8.99 18.85 10.33
CA CYS A 34 9.92 18.65 9.24
C CYS A 34 9.15 18.17 7.99
N VAL A 35 9.85 17.99 6.86
CA VAL A 35 9.31 17.20 5.74
C VAL A 35 9.75 15.75 5.92
N PRO A 36 8.89 14.83 6.40
CA PRO A 36 9.32 13.49 6.81
C PRO A 36 9.81 12.63 5.64
N TYR A 37 9.32 12.90 4.43
CA TYR A 37 9.78 12.28 3.18
C TYR A 37 11.25 12.58 2.83
N ILE A 38 11.86 13.58 3.46
CA ILE A 38 13.22 14.03 3.15
C ILE A 38 14.12 13.97 4.38
N HIS A 39 13.65 14.51 5.51
CA HIS A 39 14.51 14.78 6.67
C HIS A 39 14.58 13.63 7.68
N SER A 40 13.83 12.54 7.47
CA SER A 40 13.85 11.35 8.35
C SER A 40 13.63 11.67 9.85
N CYS A 41 12.91 12.76 10.16
CA CYS A 41 12.77 13.24 11.54
C CYS A 41 11.83 12.39 12.39
N THR A 42 10.93 11.62 11.77
CA THR A 42 9.95 10.83 12.49
C THR A 42 9.43 9.66 11.67
N SER A 43 9.30 8.49 12.32
CA SER A 43 8.64 7.32 11.74
C SER A 43 7.15 7.55 11.59
N ILE A 44 6.52 6.95 10.56
CA ILE A 44 5.04 6.91 10.43
C ILE A 44 4.40 6.39 11.73
N SER A 45 5.03 5.36 12.33
CA SER A 45 4.56 4.76 13.58
C SER A 45 4.52 5.75 14.73
N ALA A 46 5.49 6.66 14.85
CA ALA A 46 5.55 7.63 15.93
C ALA A 46 4.39 8.62 15.85
N THR A 47 3.98 9.01 14.64
CA THR A 47 2.87 9.96 14.43
C THR A 47 1.53 9.46 15.00
N GLY A 48 1.31 8.15 15.04
CA GLY A 48 0.06 7.53 15.51
C GLY A 48 0.11 6.93 16.92
N ARG A 49 1.13 7.22 17.74
CA ARG A 49 1.27 6.60 19.08
C ARG A 49 0.57 7.33 20.20
N ALA A 50 0.54 8.65 20.15
CA ALA A 50 0.02 9.49 21.24
C ALA A 50 -1.34 10.12 20.88
N PRO A 51 -2.27 10.27 21.84
CA PRO A 51 -3.49 11.04 21.63
C PRO A 51 -3.21 12.52 21.30
N PRO A 52 -4.02 13.16 20.44
CA PRO A 52 -5.22 12.62 19.80
C PRO A 52 -4.95 11.87 18.48
N ALA A 53 -3.76 12.01 17.88
CA ALA A 53 -3.41 11.40 16.60
C ALA A 53 -3.56 9.87 16.58
N TYR A 54 -3.35 9.22 17.74
CA TYR A 54 -3.61 7.80 17.95
C TYR A 54 -5.01 7.34 17.50
N PHE A 55 -6.06 8.06 17.91
CA PHE A 55 -7.43 7.69 17.59
C PHE A 55 -7.73 7.89 16.11
N VAL A 56 -7.21 8.98 15.53
CA VAL A 56 -7.33 9.29 14.10
C VAL A 56 -6.64 8.23 13.25
N PHE A 57 -5.43 7.82 13.64
CA PHE A 57 -4.67 6.78 12.94
C PHE A 57 -5.45 5.47 12.91
N LYS A 58 -5.92 4.97 14.06
CA LYS A 58 -6.68 3.71 14.11
C LYS A 58 -8.01 3.81 13.38
N GLY A 59 -8.73 4.91 13.59
CA GLY A 59 -10.05 5.15 13.02
C GLY A 59 -10.05 5.20 11.49
N LEU A 60 -8.94 5.61 10.86
CA LEU A 60 -8.84 5.70 9.40
C LEU A 60 -8.00 4.56 8.77
N MET A 61 -6.92 4.13 9.42
CA MET A 61 -6.01 3.13 8.86
C MET A 61 -6.60 1.71 8.86
N ILE A 62 -7.42 1.36 9.85
CA ILE A 62 -8.10 0.05 9.87
C ILE A 62 -9.13 -0.05 8.72
N PRO A 63 -10.03 0.94 8.51
CA PRO A 63 -10.87 0.97 7.31
C PRO A 63 -10.07 0.99 6.01
N ALA A 64 -8.96 1.75 5.95
CA ALA A 64 -8.08 1.76 4.78
C ALA A 64 -7.54 0.36 4.44
N ALA A 65 -7.14 -0.41 5.44
CA ALA A 65 -6.69 -1.79 5.26
C ALA A 65 -7.80 -2.70 4.70
N VAL A 66 -9.04 -2.54 5.16
CA VAL A 66 -10.20 -3.28 4.64
C VAL A 66 -10.48 -2.90 3.19
N ILE A 67 -10.46 -1.61 2.87
CA ILE A 67 -10.65 -1.12 1.50
C ILE A 67 -9.54 -1.62 0.57
N LEU A 68 -8.29 -1.69 1.05
CA LEU A 68 -7.18 -2.28 0.31
C LEU A 68 -7.40 -3.78 0.02
N MET A 69 -7.89 -4.56 0.98
CA MET A 69 -8.25 -5.96 0.74
C MET A 69 -9.35 -6.10 -0.33
N LEU A 70 -10.38 -5.26 -0.27
CA LEU A 70 -11.42 -5.20 -1.30
C LEU A 70 -10.84 -4.80 -2.66
N TYR A 71 -9.92 -3.85 -2.71
CA TYR A 71 -9.22 -3.46 -3.93
C TYR A 71 -8.46 -4.64 -4.55
N TRP A 72 -7.78 -5.47 -3.75
CA TRP A 72 -7.07 -6.65 -4.28
C TRP A 72 -8.03 -7.72 -4.82
N LEU A 73 -9.16 -7.94 -4.14
CA LEU A 73 -10.22 -8.83 -4.64
C LEU A 73 -10.77 -8.36 -5.99
N LEU A 74 -11.09 -7.07 -6.09
CA LEU A 74 -11.61 -6.45 -7.30
C LEU A 74 -10.55 -6.40 -8.42
N SER A 75 -9.26 -6.25 -8.08
CA SER A 75 -8.14 -6.36 -9.03
C SER A 75 -8.12 -7.72 -9.73
N VAL A 76 -8.36 -8.80 -8.99
CA VAL A 76 -8.42 -10.16 -9.56
C VAL A 76 -9.62 -10.32 -10.50
N ALA A 77 -10.78 -9.76 -10.14
CA ALA A 77 -11.96 -9.76 -11.01
C ALA A 77 -11.69 -8.97 -12.31
N TRP A 78 -11.08 -7.79 -12.19
CA TRP A 78 -10.68 -6.97 -13.34
C TRP A 78 -9.69 -7.70 -14.26
N LEU A 79 -8.65 -8.34 -13.71
CA LEU A 79 -7.69 -9.13 -14.50
C LEU A 79 -8.37 -10.27 -15.27
N LYS A 80 -9.36 -10.94 -14.67
CA LYS A 80 -10.14 -11.99 -15.35
C LYS A 80 -10.94 -11.42 -16.53
N GLU A 81 -11.52 -10.23 -16.37
CA GLU A 81 -12.23 -9.55 -17.46
C GLU A 81 -11.30 -9.09 -18.59
N LEU A 82 -10.04 -8.78 -18.29
CA LEU A 82 -9.00 -8.55 -19.32
C LEU A 82 -8.60 -9.81 -20.09
N GLY A 83 -9.13 -10.97 -19.73
CA GLY A 83 -8.84 -12.26 -20.37
C GLY A 83 -7.82 -13.12 -19.62
N CYS A 84 -7.32 -12.68 -18.46
CA CYS A 84 -6.31 -13.42 -17.72
C CYS A 84 -6.85 -14.74 -17.15
N ARG A 85 -6.27 -15.87 -17.56
CA ARG A 85 -6.63 -17.23 -17.10
C ARG A 85 -5.59 -17.86 -16.17
N ARG A 86 -4.62 -17.08 -15.70
CA ARG A 86 -3.49 -17.52 -14.87
C ARG A 86 -3.89 -17.72 -13.40
N ASN A 87 -4.74 -18.70 -13.13
CA ASN A 87 -5.43 -18.89 -11.83
C ASN A 87 -4.49 -18.90 -10.61
N ILE A 88 -3.34 -19.59 -10.66
CA ILE A 88 -2.41 -19.66 -9.53
C ILE A 88 -1.87 -18.27 -9.14
N TRP A 89 -1.57 -17.44 -10.13
CA TRP A 89 -1.06 -16.08 -9.93
C TRP A 89 -2.15 -15.12 -9.48
N LEU A 90 -3.39 -15.31 -9.95
CA LEU A 90 -4.55 -14.57 -9.45
C LEU A 90 -4.82 -14.88 -7.96
N VAL A 91 -4.70 -16.15 -7.55
CA VAL A 91 -4.79 -16.55 -6.14
C VAL A 91 -3.63 -15.94 -5.34
N ALA A 92 -2.42 -15.91 -5.88
CA ALA A 92 -1.28 -15.28 -5.22
C ALA A 92 -1.49 -13.78 -4.99
N VAL A 93 -2.03 -13.04 -5.97
CA VAL A 93 -2.42 -11.62 -5.79
C VAL A 93 -3.40 -11.46 -4.65
N LEU A 94 -4.45 -12.27 -4.61
CA LEU A 94 -5.47 -12.21 -3.55
C LEU A 94 -4.87 -12.54 -2.17
N GLY A 95 -4.09 -13.62 -2.08
CA GLY A 95 -3.46 -14.05 -0.83
C GLY A 95 -2.50 -13.01 -0.29
N CYS A 96 -1.67 -12.41 -1.14
CA CYS A 96 -0.76 -11.33 -0.74
C CYS A 96 -1.53 -10.08 -0.33
N GLY A 97 -2.57 -9.70 -1.09
CA GLY A 97 -3.41 -8.56 -0.73
C GLY A 97 -4.12 -8.72 0.62
N ALA A 98 -4.65 -9.91 0.89
CA ALA A 98 -5.26 -10.25 2.17
C ALA A 98 -4.24 -10.25 3.32
N ALA A 99 -3.07 -10.87 3.11
CA ALA A 99 -1.99 -10.88 4.11
C ALA A 99 -1.46 -9.48 4.40
N ALA A 100 -1.33 -8.62 3.38
CA ALA A 100 -0.93 -7.23 3.54
C ALA A 100 -1.96 -6.45 4.38
N GLY A 101 -3.26 -6.57 4.05
CA GLY A 101 -4.33 -5.92 4.80
C GLY A 101 -4.41 -6.40 6.25
N ALA A 102 -4.32 -7.70 6.47
CA ALA A 102 -4.27 -8.29 7.81
C ALA A 102 -3.06 -7.79 8.61
N GLY A 103 -1.88 -7.70 7.99
CA GLY A 103 -0.67 -7.13 8.58
C GLY A 103 -0.85 -5.67 8.99
N LEU A 104 -1.50 -4.85 8.14
CA LEU A 104 -1.78 -3.45 8.44
C LEU A 104 -2.81 -3.27 9.56
N ILE A 105 -3.85 -4.10 9.61
CA ILE A 105 -4.82 -4.12 10.72
C ILE A 105 -4.11 -4.49 12.02
N PHE A 106 -3.36 -5.59 12.01
CA PHE A 106 -2.62 -6.07 13.19
C PHE A 106 -1.65 -5.01 13.70
N TYR A 107 -0.86 -4.41 12.81
CA TYR A 107 0.02 -3.29 13.13
C TYR A 107 -0.75 -2.12 13.77
N SER A 108 -1.87 -1.72 13.18
CA SER A 108 -2.68 -0.60 13.67
C SER A 108 -3.30 -0.88 15.04
N LEU A 109 -3.69 -2.14 15.33
CA LEU A 109 -4.22 -2.53 16.63
C LEU A 109 -3.16 -2.46 17.73
N VAL A 110 -1.95 -2.96 17.45
CA VAL A 110 -0.80 -2.98 18.37
C VAL A 110 -0.18 -1.59 18.55
N LEU A 111 -0.41 -0.66 17.62
CA LEU A 111 0.09 0.71 17.73
C LEU A 111 -0.42 1.38 19.02
N GLY A 112 0.49 2.07 19.72
CA GLY A 112 0.26 2.77 20.99
C GLY A 112 0.26 1.89 22.25
N TRP A 113 0.53 0.59 22.13
CA TRP A 113 0.85 -0.24 23.30
C TRP A 113 2.30 0.01 23.76
N ILE A 114 2.46 0.33 25.04
CA ILE A 114 3.73 0.69 25.68
C ILE A 114 4.55 -0.58 25.99
N GLY A 115 5.85 -0.54 25.70
CA GLY A 115 6.81 -1.61 26.02
C GLY A 115 7.51 -2.22 24.81
N ASP A 116 8.77 -2.63 25.00
CA ASP A 116 9.60 -3.30 23.99
C ASP A 116 9.03 -4.64 23.55
N ILE A 117 8.21 -5.27 24.39
CA ILE A 117 7.52 -6.54 24.11
C ILE A 117 6.67 -6.44 22.85
N TYR A 118 6.16 -5.25 22.48
CA TYR A 118 5.31 -5.02 21.30
C TYR A 118 6.09 -4.52 20.07
N ARG A 119 7.40 -4.30 20.18
CA ARG A 119 8.23 -3.79 19.08
C ARG A 119 8.31 -4.80 17.94
N LEU A 120 8.51 -6.08 18.25
CA LEU A 120 8.61 -7.14 17.26
C LEU A 120 7.32 -7.31 16.45
N GLN A 121 6.17 -7.24 17.11
CA GLN A 121 4.84 -7.38 16.52
C GLN A 121 4.54 -6.22 15.58
N ARG A 122 4.90 -4.99 15.96
CA ARG A 122 4.78 -3.82 15.07
C ARG A 122 5.67 -3.96 13.84
N HIS A 123 6.92 -4.38 14.01
CA HIS A 123 7.81 -4.63 12.87
C HIS A 123 7.31 -5.77 11.98
N ALA A 124 6.81 -6.86 12.56
CA ALA A 124 6.25 -7.97 11.79
C ALA A 124 5.02 -7.53 10.96
N GLY A 125 4.09 -6.80 11.57
CA GLY A 125 2.89 -6.31 10.89
C GLY A 125 3.19 -5.34 9.75
N VAL A 126 4.06 -4.35 9.98
CA VAL A 126 4.42 -3.37 8.93
C VAL A 126 5.27 -4.00 7.82
N SER A 127 6.18 -4.92 8.15
CA SER A 127 6.98 -5.65 7.16
C SER A 127 6.09 -6.57 6.30
N ALA A 128 5.11 -7.25 6.92
CA ALA A 128 4.13 -8.03 6.18
C ALA A 128 3.31 -7.14 5.23
N PHE A 129 2.83 -5.99 5.71
CA PHE A 129 2.13 -5.02 4.87
C PHE A 129 2.96 -4.58 3.66
N PHE A 130 4.19 -4.09 3.87
CA PHE A 130 5.05 -3.64 2.78
C PHE A 130 5.46 -4.76 1.82
N GLY A 131 5.91 -5.90 2.35
CA GLY A 131 6.39 -7.03 1.55
C GLY A 131 5.28 -7.62 0.68
N PHE A 132 4.14 -7.98 1.28
CA PHE A 132 3.04 -8.59 0.54
C PHE A 132 2.36 -7.59 -0.42
N SER A 133 2.25 -6.31 -0.05
CA SER A 133 1.74 -5.28 -0.96
C SER A 133 2.62 -5.15 -2.19
N PHE A 134 3.94 -5.00 -1.99
CA PHE A 134 4.87 -4.86 -3.10
C PHE A 134 4.88 -6.10 -4.00
N PHE A 135 4.83 -7.31 -3.43
CA PHE A 135 4.75 -8.54 -4.22
C PHE A 135 3.45 -8.61 -5.05
N ALA A 136 2.30 -8.25 -4.47
CA ALA A 136 1.04 -8.17 -5.20
C ALA A 136 1.10 -7.13 -6.34
N GLN A 137 1.79 -6.01 -6.12
CA GLN A 137 2.00 -4.96 -7.14
C GLN A 137 2.88 -5.44 -8.30
N LEU A 138 3.93 -6.22 -8.03
CA LEU A 138 4.72 -6.86 -9.09
C LEU A 138 3.87 -7.84 -9.89
N LEU A 139 3.09 -8.68 -9.21
CA LEU A 139 2.23 -9.67 -9.86
C LEU A 139 1.18 -9.02 -10.76
N ILE A 140 0.44 -8.00 -10.29
CA ILE A 140 -0.56 -7.33 -11.13
C ILE A 140 0.08 -6.64 -12.34
N THR A 141 1.23 -5.99 -12.15
CA THR A 141 1.97 -5.33 -13.23
C THR A 141 2.42 -6.34 -14.29
N TRP A 142 2.92 -7.50 -13.84
CA TRP A 142 3.30 -8.59 -14.71
C TRP A 142 2.09 -9.20 -15.43
N LEU A 143 1.01 -9.51 -14.70
CA LEU A 143 -0.19 -10.13 -15.27
C LEU A 143 -0.81 -9.27 -16.37
N VAL A 144 -0.93 -7.95 -16.18
CA VAL A 144 -1.42 -7.06 -17.24
C VAL A 144 -0.49 -7.05 -18.45
N ALA A 145 0.83 -7.09 -18.24
CA ALA A 145 1.79 -7.14 -19.33
C ALA A 145 1.70 -8.40 -20.18
N GLN A 146 1.18 -9.51 -19.62
CA GLN A 146 1.01 -10.79 -20.31
C GLN A 146 -0.27 -10.88 -21.14
N GLU A 147 -1.14 -9.86 -21.10
CA GLU A 147 -2.37 -9.78 -21.89
C GLU A 147 -2.18 -8.75 -23.02
N PRO A 148 -1.85 -9.14 -24.26
CA PRO A 148 -1.36 -8.22 -25.30
C PRO A 148 -2.29 -7.06 -25.62
N ALA A 149 -3.60 -7.33 -25.74
CA ALA A 149 -4.60 -6.31 -26.02
C ALA A 149 -4.68 -5.26 -24.88
N ALA A 150 -4.70 -5.73 -23.63
CA ALA A 150 -4.71 -4.85 -22.45
C ALA A 150 -3.39 -4.09 -22.30
N ALA A 151 -2.25 -4.74 -22.53
CA ALA A 151 -0.93 -4.12 -22.48
C ALA A 151 -0.76 -3.02 -23.53
N GLN A 152 -1.34 -3.19 -24.73
CA GLN A 152 -1.35 -2.17 -25.76
C GLN A 152 -2.27 -1.00 -25.38
N GLN A 153 -3.50 -1.29 -24.94
CA GLN A 153 -4.48 -0.27 -24.55
C GLN A 153 -4.00 0.58 -23.36
N LEU A 154 -3.35 -0.05 -22.38
CA LEU A 154 -2.94 0.56 -21.11
C LEU A 154 -1.42 0.82 -21.04
N ARG A 155 -0.76 0.94 -22.20
CA ARG A 155 0.71 1.02 -22.32
C ARG A 155 1.32 2.10 -21.44
N ARG A 156 0.70 3.29 -21.37
CA ARG A 156 1.19 4.42 -20.57
C ARG A 156 1.15 4.09 -19.08
N GLN A 157 0.03 3.59 -18.59
CA GLN A 157 -0.17 3.24 -17.18
C GLN A 157 0.73 2.07 -16.78
N LEU A 158 0.86 1.05 -17.64
CA LEU A 158 1.77 -0.06 -17.42
C LEU A 158 3.24 0.39 -17.33
N GLY A 159 3.64 1.39 -18.13
CA GLY A 159 4.95 2.03 -18.02
C GLY A 159 5.18 2.67 -16.65
N TRP A 160 4.18 3.42 -16.14
CA TRP A 160 4.23 4.01 -14.80
C TRP A 160 4.27 2.96 -13.69
N LEU A 161 3.46 1.89 -13.78
CA LEU A 161 3.49 0.79 -12.81
C LEU A 161 4.87 0.14 -12.73
N ARG A 162 5.51 -0.13 -13.88
CA ARG A 162 6.86 -0.68 -13.95
C ARG A 162 7.88 0.27 -13.33
N TRP A 163 7.83 1.55 -13.67
CA TRP A 163 8.76 2.55 -13.14
C TRP A 163 8.64 2.69 -11.62
N ILE A 164 7.41 2.80 -11.09
CA ILE A 164 7.16 2.86 -9.65
C ILE A 164 7.64 1.58 -8.97
N ALA A 165 7.34 0.39 -9.53
CA ALA A 165 7.81 -0.87 -8.96
C ALA A 165 9.34 -0.98 -8.95
N THR A 166 10.03 -0.48 -9.98
CA THR A 166 11.50 -0.39 -10.00
C THR A 166 12.01 0.55 -8.93
N LEU A 167 11.38 1.71 -8.71
CA LEU A 167 11.77 2.62 -7.62
C LEU A 167 11.60 1.97 -6.25
N ILE A 168 10.48 1.28 -6.00
CA ILE A 168 10.25 0.56 -4.75
C ILE A 168 11.33 -0.51 -4.55
N PHE A 169 11.64 -1.28 -5.60
CA PHE A 169 12.68 -2.31 -5.55
C PHE A 169 14.06 -1.72 -5.23
N VAL A 170 14.48 -0.70 -5.97
CA VAL A 170 15.78 -0.03 -5.78
C VAL A 170 15.87 0.56 -4.38
N LEU A 171 14.81 1.23 -3.91
CA LEU A 171 14.75 1.80 -2.58
C LEU A 171 14.84 0.72 -1.49
N GLY A 172 14.14 -0.41 -1.66
CA GLY A 172 14.19 -1.53 -0.73
C GLY A 172 15.59 -2.17 -0.67
N ILE A 173 16.22 -2.42 -1.82
CA ILE A 173 17.59 -2.94 -1.88
C ILE A 173 18.58 -1.94 -1.26
N ALA A 174 18.47 -0.65 -1.60
CA ALA A 174 19.31 0.39 -1.00
C ALA A 174 19.14 0.43 0.52
N SER A 175 17.92 0.34 1.05
CA SER A 175 17.65 0.29 2.48
C SER A 175 18.36 -0.88 3.17
N VAL A 176 18.32 -2.08 2.58
CA VAL A 176 18.98 -3.28 3.11
C VAL A 176 20.50 -3.14 3.06
N LEU A 177 21.04 -2.67 1.93
CA LEU A 177 22.49 -2.47 1.76
C LEU A 177 23.04 -1.40 2.71
N ILE A 178 22.34 -0.28 2.89
CA ILE A 178 22.71 0.76 3.86
C ILE A 178 22.69 0.17 5.28
N GLY A 179 21.67 -0.62 5.62
CA GLY A 179 21.59 -1.32 6.90
C GLY A 179 22.78 -2.23 7.19
N TYR A 180 23.31 -2.90 6.16
CA TYR A 180 24.48 -3.78 6.27
C TYR A 180 25.81 -3.02 6.32
N ILE A 181 25.98 -2.03 5.45
CA ILE A 181 27.26 -1.29 5.29
C ILE A 181 27.46 -0.25 6.38
N SER A 182 26.40 0.50 6.73
CA SER A 182 26.47 1.60 7.70
C SER A 182 25.20 1.67 8.55
N PRO A 183 25.17 0.97 9.69
CA PRO A 183 24.04 1.04 10.63
C PRO A 183 23.75 2.46 11.12
N ALA A 184 24.77 3.32 11.18
CA ALA A 184 24.63 4.73 11.55
C ALA A 184 23.92 5.54 10.47
N LEU A 185 24.21 5.30 9.19
CA LEU A 185 23.50 5.94 8.08
C LEU A 185 22.07 5.42 7.97
N TYR A 186 21.86 4.11 8.15
CA TYR A 186 20.54 3.50 8.15
C TYR A 186 19.60 4.19 9.15
N LYS A 187 20.02 4.32 10.41
CA LYS A 187 19.24 5.00 11.48
C LYS A 187 18.93 6.48 11.20
N ARG A 188 19.64 7.12 10.26
CA ARG A 188 19.38 8.51 9.86
C ARG A 188 18.43 8.63 8.67
N THR A 189 18.08 7.52 8.03
CA THR A 189 17.37 7.51 6.74
C THR A 189 16.18 6.55 6.70
N ASP A 190 16.10 5.60 7.61
CA ASP A 190 15.11 4.52 7.62
C ASP A 190 13.67 5.04 7.68
N ASP A 191 13.44 6.10 8.45
CA ASP A 191 12.13 6.74 8.49
C ASP A 191 11.77 7.38 7.15
N ALA A 192 12.65 8.21 6.57
CA ALA A 192 12.40 8.81 5.26
C ALA A 192 12.18 7.75 4.16
N ILE A 193 12.94 6.65 4.21
CA ILE A 193 12.75 5.50 3.32
C ILE A 193 11.34 4.93 3.49
N ALA A 194 10.87 4.67 4.71
CA ALA A 194 9.54 4.13 4.97
C ALA A 194 8.41 5.06 4.49
N TRP A 195 8.57 6.38 4.65
CA TRP A 195 7.65 7.39 4.10
C TRP A 195 7.56 7.31 2.58
N ASN A 196 8.70 7.28 1.89
CA ASN A 196 8.75 7.18 0.43
C ASN A 196 8.23 5.82 -0.07
N PHE A 197 8.53 4.72 0.63
CA PHE A 197 8.02 3.40 0.32
C PHE A 197 6.49 3.39 0.35
N THR A 198 5.90 3.97 1.40
CA THR A 198 4.44 4.08 1.55
C THR A 198 3.83 4.92 0.44
N LEU A 199 4.44 6.07 0.10
CA LEU A 199 4.00 6.92 -1.01
C LEU A 199 3.99 6.15 -2.33
N LEU A 200 5.09 5.47 -2.67
CA LEU A 200 5.23 4.72 -3.92
C LEU A 200 4.22 3.57 -3.99
N LEU A 201 3.99 2.85 -2.90
CA LEU A 201 2.94 1.81 -2.83
C LEU A 201 1.55 2.41 -3.15
N CYS A 202 1.21 3.55 -2.56
CA CYS A 202 -0.07 4.22 -2.84
C CYS A 202 -0.14 4.75 -4.28
N LEU A 203 0.95 5.31 -4.83
CA LEU A 203 1.00 5.78 -6.21
C LEU A 203 0.79 4.63 -7.22
N HIS A 204 1.35 3.45 -6.94
CA HIS A 204 1.12 2.27 -7.78
C HIS A 204 -0.37 1.89 -7.81
N VAL A 205 -1.03 1.87 -6.65
CA VAL A 205 -2.48 1.61 -6.56
C VAL A 205 -3.29 2.69 -7.29
N LEU A 206 -2.90 3.98 -7.21
CA LEU A 206 -3.54 5.06 -7.96
C LEU A 206 -3.44 4.87 -9.47
N VAL A 207 -2.27 4.51 -9.98
CA VAL A 207 -2.09 4.25 -11.42
C VAL A 207 -2.91 3.03 -11.85
N SER A 208 -2.99 1.99 -11.01
CA SER A 208 -3.87 0.83 -11.24
C SER A 208 -5.36 1.23 -11.25
N ALA A 209 -5.78 2.14 -10.38
CA ALA A 209 -7.14 2.69 -10.39
C ALA A 209 -7.47 3.39 -11.71
N GLU A 210 -6.51 4.15 -12.27
CA GLU A 210 -6.66 4.75 -13.60
C GLU A 210 -6.80 3.70 -14.70
N MET A 211 -6.12 2.55 -14.57
CA MET A 211 -6.26 1.45 -15.52
C MET A 211 -7.68 0.88 -15.52
N TRP A 212 -8.33 0.74 -14.36
CA TRP A 212 -9.74 0.33 -14.28
C TRP A 212 -10.66 1.33 -14.98
N ARG A 213 -10.38 2.63 -14.81
CA ARG A 213 -11.14 3.71 -15.46
C ARG A 213 -10.98 3.65 -16.99
N HIS A 214 -9.76 3.48 -17.48
CA HIS A 214 -9.45 3.43 -18.91
C HIS A 214 -9.89 2.15 -19.61
N SER A 215 -9.94 1.02 -18.90
CA SER A 215 -10.47 -0.23 -19.45
C SER A 215 -12.01 -0.28 -19.46
N GLY A 216 -12.68 0.77 -18.96
CA GLY A 216 -14.14 0.82 -18.88
C GLY A 216 -14.73 -0.21 -17.91
N TRP A 217 -13.93 -0.70 -16.95
CA TRP A 217 -14.33 -1.82 -16.12
C TRP A 217 -15.54 -1.49 -15.24
N SER A 218 -16.50 -2.42 -15.22
CA SER A 218 -17.69 -2.29 -14.38
C SER A 218 -18.11 -3.66 -13.87
N LEU A 219 -18.25 -3.79 -12.55
CA LEU A 219 -18.78 -5.02 -11.98
C LEU A 219 -20.26 -5.14 -12.36
N ARG A 220 -20.59 -6.19 -13.13
CA ARG A 220 -21.96 -6.60 -13.40
C ARG A 220 -22.36 -7.62 -12.34
N PHE A 221 -23.23 -7.23 -11.42
CA PHE A 221 -23.91 -8.21 -10.57
C PHE A 221 -24.83 -9.01 -11.47
N GLY A 222 -24.47 -10.25 -11.77
CA GLY A 222 -25.34 -11.15 -12.51
C GLY A 222 -26.62 -11.35 -11.70
N THR A 223 -27.73 -10.81 -12.20
CA THR A 223 -29.07 -11.24 -11.79
C THR A 223 -29.24 -12.69 -12.25
N TYR A 224 -28.84 -13.64 -11.42
CA TYR A 224 -29.29 -15.03 -11.52
C TYR A 224 -30.71 -15.12 -10.94
N LEU A 225 -31.68 -14.55 -11.65
CA LEU A 225 -33.11 -14.76 -11.41
C LEU A 225 -33.80 -14.88 -12.78
N SER A 226 -33.62 -16.03 -13.41
CA SER A 226 -34.57 -16.61 -14.38
C SER A 226 -33.96 -17.90 -14.96
N GLY A 227 -34.50 -19.03 -14.51
CA GLY A 227 -34.18 -20.38 -14.95
C GLY A 227 -34.94 -21.37 -14.08
#